data_AF-A0A531KN69-F1
#
_entry.id   AF-A0A531KN69-F1
#
_cell.length_a   1.000
_cell.length_b   1.000
_cell.length_c   1.000
_cell.angle_alpha   90.00
_cell.angle_beta   90.00
_cell.angle_gamma   90.00
#
_symmetry.space_group_name_H-M   'P 1'
#
loop_
_entity.id
_entity.type
_entity.pdbx_description
1 polymer ?
#
loop_
_entity_poly.entity_id
_entity_poly.type
_entity_poly.pdbx_seq_one_letter_code
_entity_poly.pdbx_strand_id
1 'polypeptide(L)'
;MLLLAGGLPAGHAQVAERPSPSGGVLSLLPPPQVSDHSIVIAERTLNYQAKAGTLSLLSGKGDVTAEIFHVAYTLRPEPSREPDPRRPITFVFNGGPGAASAYLHLGALGPRVMATAADGSFLPPPQRLLDNPNTWLDMTDLVFVDPVGTGYSREAPGTEARSFWGVNQDAAAMGAFIRLYLAQAGRTASPVFLAGESYGGFRAALLAKTLQD
;
A
#
# COMPACT_ATOMS: atom_id res chain seq x y z
N MET A 1 7.51 -11.81 -49.63
CA MET A 1 8.13 -12.10 -48.31
C MET A 1 7.77 -10.93 -47.40
N LEU A 2 6.66 -11.05 -46.67
CA LEU A 2 6.12 -9.99 -45.81
C LEU A 2 6.53 -10.33 -44.37
N LEU A 3 7.46 -9.57 -43.80
CA LEU A 3 7.90 -9.70 -42.41
C LEU A 3 6.89 -8.99 -41.51
N LEU A 4 5.98 -9.77 -40.90
CA LEU A 4 5.18 -9.33 -39.76
C LEU A 4 6.06 -9.38 -38.52
N ALA A 5 6.63 -8.22 -38.14
CA ALA A 5 7.25 -8.04 -36.83
C ALA A 5 6.13 -7.89 -35.79
N GLY A 6 5.72 -8.99 -35.19
CA GLY A 6 4.87 -8.99 -34.00
C GLY A 6 5.67 -8.48 -32.80
N GLY A 7 5.39 -7.25 -32.38
CA GLY A 7 5.87 -6.73 -31.10
C GLY A 7 5.19 -7.49 -29.97
N LEU A 8 5.98 -8.25 -29.20
CA LEU A 8 5.53 -8.80 -27.93
C LEU A 8 5.24 -7.62 -26.98
N PRO A 9 4.12 -7.62 -26.23
CA PRO A 9 3.92 -6.62 -25.20
C PRO A 9 5.01 -6.84 -24.14
N ALA A 10 5.65 -5.74 -23.72
CA ALA A 10 6.55 -5.73 -22.58
C ALA A 10 5.75 -5.98 -21.30
N GLY A 11 5.42 -7.25 -21.05
CA GLY A 11 4.91 -7.70 -19.76
C GLY A 11 5.99 -7.47 -18.73
N HIS A 12 5.79 -6.50 -17.84
CA HIS A 12 6.58 -6.39 -16.64
C HIS A 12 6.40 -7.70 -15.89
N ALA A 13 7.48 -8.47 -15.74
CA ALA A 13 7.47 -9.69 -14.96
C ALA A 13 7.14 -9.30 -13.52
N GLN A 14 5.86 -9.41 -13.15
CA GLN A 14 5.43 -9.35 -11.77
C GLN A 14 6.15 -10.50 -11.07
N VAL A 15 7.02 -10.18 -10.11
CA VAL A 15 7.64 -11.21 -9.28
C VAL A 15 6.49 -11.97 -8.64
N ALA A 16 6.46 -13.29 -8.85
CA ALA A 16 5.37 -14.14 -8.36
C ALA A 16 5.16 -13.87 -6.87
N GLU A 17 3.92 -13.55 -6.50
CA GLU A 17 3.53 -13.49 -5.09
C GLU A 17 3.83 -14.82 -4.43
N ARG A 18 4.50 -14.77 -3.27
CA ARG A 18 4.73 -16.00 -2.53
C ARG A 18 3.38 -16.58 -2.09
N PRO A 19 3.28 -17.92 -2.00
CA PRO A 19 2.12 -18.56 -1.40
C PRO A 19 1.82 -17.94 -0.03
N SER A 20 0.54 -17.82 0.32
CA SER A 20 0.14 -17.33 1.63
C SER A 20 0.86 -18.12 2.73
N PRO A 21 1.34 -17.43 3.79
CA PRO A 21 2.03 -18.08 4.89
C PRO A 21 1.17 -19.18 5.51
N SER A 22 1.76 -20.36 5.68
CA SER A 22 1.11 -21.52 6.29
C SER A 22 1.43 -21.62 7.78
N GLY A 23 0.41 -21.78 8.61
CA GLY A 23 0.53 -22.06 10.04
C GLY A 23 0.29 -20.85 10.96
N GLY A 24 -0.28 -21.14 12.14
CA GLY A 24 -0.56 -20.15 13.18
C GLY A 24 -1.54 -19.05 12.76
N VAL A 25 -1.39 -17.85 13.32
CA VAL A 25 -2.29 -16.72 13.04
C VAL A 25 -2.24 -16.24 11.58
N LEU A 26 -1.11 -16.46 10.90
CA LEU A 26 -0.91 -16.00 9.52
C LEU A 26 -1.79 -16.75 8.51
N SER A 27 -2.16 -18.01 8.79
CA SER A 27 -3.06 -18.76 7.90
C SER A 27 -4.51 -18.26 7.93
N LEU A 28 -4.85 -17.33 8.83
CA LEU A 28 -6.16 -16.68 8.88
C LEU A 28 -6.23 -15.45 7.96
N LEU A 29 -5.10 -15.01 7.40
CA LEU A 29 -5.06 -13.86 6.50
C LEU A 29 -5.64 -14.25 5.13
N PRO A 30 -6.55 -13.42 4.57
CA PRO A 30 -7.13 -13.72 3.27
C PRO A 30 -6.09 -13.59 2.15
N PRO A 31 -6.27 -14.31 1.03
CA PRO A 31 -5.44 -14.10 -0.15
C PRO A 31 -5.63 -12.67 -0.70
N PRO A 32 -4.64 -12.11 -1.42
CA PRO A 32 -4.76 -10.79 -2.01
C PRO A 32 -6.02 -10.66 -2.87
N GLN A 33 -6.75 -9.56 -2.67
CA GLN A 33 -7.94 -9.21 -3.43
C GLN A 33 -7.61 -8.05 -4.35
N VAL A 34 -7.98 -8.17 -5.63
CA VAL A 34 -7.75 -7.16 -6.66
C VAL A 34 -9.09 -6.83 -7.31
N SER A 35 -9.35 -5.54 -7.51
CA SER A 35 -10.56 -5.04 -8.16
C SER A 35 -10.28 -3.77 -8.94
N ASP A 36 -10.97 -3.59 -10.06
CA ASP A 36 -10.89 -2.37 -10.87
C ASP A 36 -12.09 -1.47 -10.59
N HIS A 37 -11.84 -0.16 -10.52
CA HIS A 37 -12.81 0.86 -10.13
C HIS A 37 -12.60 2.14 -10.93
N SER A 38 -13.56 3.05 -10.82
CA SER A 38 -13.46 4.41 -11.33
C SER A 38 -14.07 5.41 -10.36
N ILE A 39 -13.52 6.64 -10.34
CA ILE A 39 -14.12 7.82 -9.71
C ILE A 39 -14.06 9.01 -10.67
N VAL A 40 -14.94 9.99 -10.48
CA VAL A 40 -14.95 11.23 -11.26
C VAL A 40 -14.50 12.40 -10.38
N ILE A 41 -13.46 13.10 -10.80
CA ILE A 41 -12.91 14.28 -10.11
C ILE A 41 -12.78 15.40 -11.12
N ALA A 42 -13.42 16.55 -10.85
CA ALA A 42 -13.35 17.74 -11.71
C ALA A 42 -13.51 17.39 -13.21
N GLU A 43 -14.56 16.63 -13.55
CA GLU A 43 -14.90 16.16 -14.90
C GLU A 43 -13.93 15.15 -15.53
N ARG A 44 -12.90 14.71 -14.81
CA ARG A 44 -11.98 13.65 -15.24
C ARG A 44 -12.32 12.33 -14.58
N THR A 45 -12.38 11.26 -15.36
CA THR A 45 -12.52 9.90 -14.84
C THR A 45 -11.15 9.33 -14.52
N LEU A 46 -10.93 8.96 -13.26
CA LEU A 46 -9.77 8.19 -12.84
C LEU A 46 -10.16 6.72 -12.79
N ASN A 47 -9.63 5.92 -13.71
CA ASN A 47 -9.70 4.47 -13.63
C ASN A 47 -8.54 3.96 -12.79
N TYR A 48 -8.78 3.07 -11.83
CA TYR A 48 -7.73 2.58 -10.94
C TYR A 48 -7.96 1.13 -10.52
N GLN A 49 -6.87 0.45 -10.22
CA GLN A 49 -6.89 -0.85 -9.55
C GLN A 49 -6.75 -0.63 -8.04
N ALA A 50 -7.61 -1.27 -7.26
CA ALA A 50 -7.46 -1.45 -5.82
C ALA A 50 -6.95 -2.86 -5.53
N LYS A 51 -5.90 -2.96 -4.71
CA LYS A 51 -5.35 -4.23 -4.24
C LYS A 51 -5.24 -4.21 -2.72
N ALA A 52 -5.85 -5.18 -2.05
CA ALA A 52 -5.68 -5.40 -0.62
C ALA A 52 -5.01 -6.75 -0.40
N GLY A 53 -3.97 -6.82 0.42
CA GLY A 53 -3.25 -8.06 0.67
C GLY A 53 -2.12 -7.89 1.66
N THR A 54 -1.31 -8.92 1.83
CA THR A 54 -0.13 -8.88 2.69
C THR A 54 1.15 -9.07 1.90
N LEU A 55 2.26 -8.59 2.48
CA LEU A 55 3.61 -8.81 1.98
C LEU A 55 4.47 -9.40 3.10
N SER A 56 5.12 -10.53 2.81
CA SER A 56 5.98 -11.21 3.78
C SER A 56 7.33 -10.51 3.95
N LEU A 57 7.65 -10.10 5.18
CA LEU A 57 9.00 -9.75 5.59
C LEU A 57 9.81 -11.02 5.88
N LEU A 58 11.11 -10.96 5.56
CA LEU A 58 12.01 -12.09 5.71
C LEU A 58 13.15 -11.82 6.67
N SER A 59 13.60 -12.88 7.36
CA SER A 59 14.88 -12.92 8.03
C SER A 59 16.03 -13.04 7.03
N GLY A 60 17.27 -12.80 7.47
CA GLY A 60 18.46 -13.04 6.64
C GLY A 60 18.66 -14.50 6.20
N LYS A 61 17.92 -15.44 6.81
CA LYS A 61 17.91 -16.87 6.43
C LYS A 61 16.79 -17.22 5.45
N GLY A 62 15.91 -16.28 5.14
CA GLY A 62 14.76 -16.48 4.24
C GLY A 62 13.46 -16.87 4.92
N ASP A 63 13.44 -16.98 6.25
CA ASP A 63 12.23 -17.31 7.01
C ASP A 63 11.27 -16.11 7.09
N VAL A 64 9.96 -16.35 6.99
CA VAL A 64 8.96 -15.29 7.18
C VAL A 64 8.97 -14.83 8.63
N THR A 65 9.14 -13.51 8.85
CA THR A 65 9.15 -12.90 10.18
C THR A 65 7.87 -12.13 10.49
N ALA A 66 7.22 -11.59 9.47
CA ALA A 66 5.93 -10.92 9.59
C ALA A 66 5.20 -10.83 8.25
N GLU A 67 3.89 -10.65 8.30
CA GLU A 67 3.05 -10.23 7.18
C GLU A 67 2.60 -8.78 7.38
N ILE A 68 2.86 -7.94 6.39
CA ILE A 68 2.44 -6.54 6.38
C ILE A 68 1.24 -6.38 5.48
N PHE A 69 0.09 -6.11 6.07
CA PHE A 69 -1.11 -5.74 5.35
C PHE A 69 -0.98 -4.35 4.74
N HIS A 70 -1.48 -4.24 3.51
CA HIS A 70 -1.57 -2.98 2.80
C HIS A 70 -2.79 -2.94 1.90
N VAL A 71 -3.24 -1.72 1.62
CA VAL A 71 -4.17 -1.42 0.53
C VAL A 71 -3.50 -0.47 -0.44
N ALA A 72 -3.35 -0.91 -1.69
CA ALA A 72 -2.74 -0.16 -2.77
C ALA A 72 -3.78 0.30 -3.79
N TYR A 73 -3.61 1.53 -4.27
CA TYR A 73 -4.37 2.12 -5.37
C TYR A 73 -3.41 2.53 -6.47
N THR A 74 -3.56 1.90 -7.63
CA THR A 74 -2.74 2.17 -8.82
C THR A 74 -3.60 2.77 -9.92
N LEU A 75 -3.27 3.99 -10.34
CA LEU A 75 -3.95 4.63 -11.46
C LEU A 75 -3.71 3.82 -12.73
N ARG A 76 -4.78 3.49 -13.46
CA ARG A 76 -4.67 2.85 -14.77
C ARG A 76 -4.30 3.91 -15.82
N PRO A 77 -3.39 3.60 -16.76
CA PRO A 77 -3.12 4.48 -17.89
C PRO A 77 -4.40 4.78 -18.66
N GLU A 78 -4.59 6.03 -19.06
CA GLU A 78 -5.62 6.37 -20.02
C GLU A 78 -5.25 5.74 -21.39
N PRO A 79 -6.20 5.19 -22.17
CA PRO A 79 -5.88 4.54 -23.45
C PRO A 79 -5.13 5.43 -24.44
N SER A 80 -5.27 6.76 -24.31
CA SER A 80 -4.64 7.78 -25.15
C SER A 80 -3.25 8.20 -24.68
N ARG A 81 -2.75 7.65 -23.55
CA ARG A 81 -1.51 8.09 -22.91
C ARG A 81 -0.61 6.92 -22.56
N GLU A 82 0.65 7.02 -22.97
CA GLU A 82 1.67 6.06 -22.57
C GLU A 82 1.82 6.01 -21.04
N PRO A 83 1.97 4.82 -20.43
CA PRO A 83 2.23 4.69 -19.01
C PRO A 83 3.50 5.46 -18.63
N ASP A 84 3.43 6.26 -17.57
CA ASP A 84 4.62 6.92 -17.02
C ASP A 84 5.36 5.95 -16.07
N PRO A 85 6.53 5.40 -16.44
CA PRO A 85 7.27 4.50 -15.56
C PRO A 85 7.81 5.19 -14.30
N ARG A 86 7.82 6.52 -14.28
CA ARG A 86 8.25 7.35 -13.14
C ARG A 86 7.08 8.00 -12.40
N ARG A 87 5.84 7.52 -12.59
CA ARG A 87 4.71 7.95 -11.77
C ARG A 87 5.08 7.79 -10.28
N PRO A 88 4.95 8.85 -9.47
CA PRO A 88 5.23 8.76 -8.04
C PRO A 88 4.41 7.68 -7.33
N ILE A 89 4.97 7.20 -6.23
CA ILE A 89 4.29 6.31 -5.30
C ILE A 89 4.46 6.84 -3.87
N THR A 90 3.36 6.94 -3.14
CA THR A 90 3.32 7.45 -1.78
C THR A 90 2.92 6.35 -0.81
N PHE A 91 3.80 6.05 0.14
CA PHE A 91 3.51 5.17 1.26
C PHE A 91 2.95 5.98 2.42
N VAL A 92 1.77 5.57 2.90
CA VAL A 92 0.97 6.31 3.87
C VAL A 92 0.90 5.56 5.19
N PHE A 93 1.29 6.24 6.28
CA PHE A 93 1.32 5.67 7.62
C PHE A 93 0.46 6.48 8.59
N ASN A 94 -0.46 5.80 9.27
CA ASN A 94 -1.19 6.42 10.38
C ASN A 94 -0.36 6.53 11.66
N GLY A 95 -0.86 7.37 12.58
CA GLY A 95 -0.32 7.59 13.91
C GLY A 95 -0.58 6.48 14.92
N GLY A 96 -0.64 6.87 16.20
CA GLY A 96 -0.55 5.95 17.33
C GLY A 96 0.79 6.12 18.04
N PRO A 97 1.47 5.08 18.52
CA PRO A 97 1.66 3.79 17.85
C PRO A 97 0.46 2.85 17.97
N GLY A 98 0.25 2.01 16.96
CA GLY A 98 -0.75 0.93 17.02
C GLY A 98 -1.99 1.09 16.12
N ALA A 99 -2.17 2.23 15.44
CA ALA A 99 -3.33 2.42 14.58
C ALA A 99 -3.16 1.72 13.21
N ALA A 100 -4.24 1.17 12.69
CA ALA A 100 -4.32 0.80 11.28
C ALA A 100 -4.34 2.06 10.40
N SER A 101 -3.96 1.90 9.13
CA SER A 101 -3.95 2.93 8.09
C SER A 101 -5.35 3.46 7.71
N ALA A 102 -6.41 2.92 8.32
CA ALA A 102 -7.81 3.19 8.01
C ALA A 102 -8.19 4.69 8.09
N TYR A 103 -7.59 5.49 8.97
CA TYR A 103 -7.99 6.90 9.11
C TYR A 103 -7.50 7.75 7.94
N LEU A 104 -6.23 7.64 7.53
CA LEU A 104 -5.78 8.36 6.33
C LEU A 104 -6.35 7.72 5.06
N HIS A 105 -6.59 6.41 5.08
CA HIS A 105 -7.17 5.69 3.96
C HIS A 105 -8.61 6.12 3.68
N LEU A 106 -9.52 5.93 4.65
CA LEU A 106 -10.96 6.15 4.49
C LEU A 106 -11.43 7.51 5.04
N GLY A 107 -10.55 8.31 5.61
CA GLY A 107 -10.87 9.64 6.14
C GLY A 107 -10.20 10.80 5.42
N ALA A 108 -9.20 10.56 4.55
CA ALA A 108 -8.45 11.65 3.94
C ALA A 108 -8.00 11.42 2.48
N LEU A 109 -7.12 10.44 2.24
CA LEU A 109 -6.28 10.38 1.04
C LEU A 109 -6.77 9.38 -0.01
N GLY A 110 -7.47 8.32 0.41
CA GLY A 110 -7.92 7.26 -0.50
C GLY A 110 -8.94 7.73 -1.53
N PRO A 111 -9.17 6.97 -2.61
CA PRO A 111 -10.12 7.35 -3.67
C PRO A 111 -11.57 7.38 -3.19
N ARG A 112 -11.87 6.70 -2.09
CA ARG A 112 -13.16 6.76 -1.41
C ARG A 112 -12.97 7.00 0.07
N VAL A 113 -13.87 7.80 0.65
CA VAL A 113 -13.91 8.16 2.07
C VAL A 113 -15.23 7.76 2.69
N MET A 114 -15.22 7.58 4.00
CA MET A 114 -16.42 7.31 4.79
C MET A 114 -17.33 8.53 4.80
N ALA A 115 -18.63 8.31 4.61
CA ALA A 115 -19.63 9.36 4.77
C ALA A 115 -19.71 9.79 6.25
N THR A 116 -19.55 11.08 6.50
CA THR A 116 -19.72 11.69 7.82
C THR A 116 -20.86 12.71 7.79
N ALA A 117 -21.35 13.09 8.96
CA ALA A 117 -22.20 14.26 9.10
C ALA A 117 -21.41 15.55 8.82
N ALA A 118 -22.11 16.67 8.65
CA ALA A 118 -21.49 17.96 8.34
C ALA A 118 -20.48 18.45 9.41
N ASP A 119 -20.63 17.98 10.65
CA ASP A 119 -19.72 18.26 11.77
C ASP A 119 -18.57 17.26 11.88
N GLY A 120 -18.46 16.30 10.95
CA GLY A 120 -17.44 15.25 10.94
C GLY A 120 -17.77 14.02 11.79
N SER A 121 -18.93 13.98 12.46
CA SER A 121 -19.33 12.82 13.25
C SER A 121 -19.70 11.61 12.38
N PHE A 122 -19.55 10.40 12.94
CA PHE A 122 -19.91 9.17 12.26
C PHE A 122 -21.43 9.05 12.09
N LEU A 123 -21.86 8.67 10.89
CA LEU A 123 -23.26 8.33 10.62
C LEU A 123 -23.62 6.96 11.21
N PRO A 124 -24.89 6.70 11.55
CA PRO A 124 -25.33 5.36 11.96
C PRO A 124 -25.12 4.32 10.84
N PRO A 125 -24.92 3.04 11.18
CA PRO A 125 -24.75 1.98 10.19
C PRO A 125 -26.01 1.79 9.31
N PRO A 126 -25.87 1.28 8.07
CA PRO A 126 -24.62 0.84 7.44
C PRO A 126 -23.75 2.01 6.97
N GLN A 127 -22.43 1.87 7.16
CA GLN A 127 -21.47 2.86 6.67
C GLN A 127 -21.47 2.94 5.15
N ARG A 128 -21.39 4.15 4.62
CA ARG A 128 -21.34 4.40 3.17
C ARG A 128 -19.97 4.97 2.81
N LEU A 129 -19.46 4.54 1.65
CA LEU A 129 -18.29 5.15 1.03
C LEU A 129 -18.74 6.11 -0.07
N LEU A 130 -18.14 7.30 -0.08
CA LEU A 130 -18.32 8.32 -1.09
C LEU A 130 -17.03 8.47 -1.89
N ASP A 131 -17.14 8.84 -3.17
CA ASP A 131 -15.98 9.23 -3.96
C ASP A 131 -15.30 10.42 -3.29
N ASN A 132 -13.97 10.38 -3.20
CA ASN A 132 -13.18 11.43 -2.58
C ASN A 132 -12.68 12.41 -3.65
N PRO A 133 -13.27 13.62 -3.77
CA PRO A 133 -12.81 14.59 -4.75
C PRO A 133 -11.41 15.14 -4.44
N ASN A 134 -10.90 14.91 -3.23
CA ASN A 134 -9.58 15.37 -2.76
C ASN A 134 -8.57 14.23 -2.62
N THR A 135 -8.83 13.07 -3.21
CA THR A 135 -7.85 11.98 -3.21
C THR A 135 -6.55 12.42 -3.87
N TRP A 136 -5.43 11.87 -3.41
CA TRP A 136 -4.13 12.11 -4.04
C TRP A 136 -3.85 11.18 -5.23
N LEU A 137 -4.79 10.30 -5.56
CA LEU A 137 -4.61 9.27 -6.60
C LEU A 137 -4.42 9.85 -8.01
N ASP A 138 -4.81 11.10 -8.27
CA ASP A 138 -4.50 11.79 -9.52
C ASP A 138 -3.00 12.15 -9.62
N MET A 139 -2.35 12.45 -8.50
CA MET A 139 -0.94 12.85 -8.43
C MET A 139 0.05 11.68 -8.27
N THR A 140 -0.32 10.65 -7.50
CA THR A 140 0.59 9.57 -7.07
C THR A 140 -0.20 8.28 -6.87
N ASP A 141 0.44 7.12 -7.04
CA ASP A 141 -0.15 5.88 -6.57
C ASP A 141 -0.02 5.80 -5.04
N LEU A 142 -1.02 5.21 -4.39
CA LEU A 142 -1.13 5.22 -2.93
C LEU A 142 -0.97 3.82 -2.37
N VAL A 143 -0.16 3.68 -1.31
CA VAL A 143 -0.03 2.43 -0.56
C VAL A 143 -0.23 2.75 0.92
N PHE A 144 -1.38 2.32 1.46
CA PHE A 144 -1.73 2.44 2.87
C PHE A 144 -1.16 1.21 3.60
N VAL A 145 -0.30 1.42 4.58
CA VAL A 145 0.48 0.35 5.22
C VAL A 145 0.14 0.24 6.69
N ASP A 146 -0.15 -0.98 7.14
CA ASP A 146 -0.34 -1.31 8.55
C ASP A 146 0.97 -1.85 9.13
N PRO A 147 1.64 -1.17 10.09
CA PRO A 147 2.82 -1.71 10.76
C PRO A 147 2.54 -3.03 11.50
N VAL A 148 3.59 -3.80 11.83
CA VAL A 148 3.42 -5.09 12.52
C VAL A 148 2.68 -4.90 13.86
N GLY A 149 1.59 -5.66 14.04
CA GLY A 149 0.72 -5.58 15.21
C GLY A 149 -0.45 -4.61 15.07
N THR A 150 -0.61 -3.92 13.94
CA THR A 150 -1.78 -3.08 13.64
C THR A 150 -2.64 -3.68 12.53
N GLY A 151 -3.93 -3.34 12.52
CA GLY A 151 -4.88 -3.83 11.51
C GLY A 151 -4.80 -5.35 11.29
N TYR A 152 -4.50 -5.77 10.06
CA TYR A 152 -4.30 -7.17 9.71
C TYR A 152 -2.83 -7.63 9.73
N SER A 153 -1.86 -6.75 9.98
CA SER A 153 -0.45 -7.10 10.02
C SER A 153 -0.08 -7.90 11.26
N ARG A 154 0.62 -9.01 11.10
CA ARG A 154 0.97 -9.95 12.18
C ARG A 154 2.39 -10.47 12.03
N GLU A 155 3.08 -10.63 13.14
CA GLU A 155 4.33 -11.37 13.21
C GLU A 155 4.11 -12.87 12.95
N ALA A 156 5.15 -13.54 12.44
CA ALA A 156 5.11 -14.98 12.23
C ALA A 156 5.15 -15.74 13.56
N PRO A 157 4.55 -16.96 13.64
CA PRO A 157 4.63 -17.80 14.84
C PRO A 157 6.08 -18.00 15.30
N GLY A 158 6.33 -17.79 16.59
CA GLY A 158 7.67 -17.88 17.17
C GLY A 158 8.55 -16.63 16.97
N THR A 159 8.05 -15.59 16.30
CA THR A 159 8.70 -14.28 16.26
C THR A 159 8.21 -13.41 17.41
N GLU A 160 9.15 -12.86 18.17
CA GLU A 160 8.87 -11.96 19.28
C GLU A 160 8.37 -10.60 18.76
N ALA A 161 7.14 -10.20 19.10
CA ALA A 161 6.54 -8.97 18.59
C ALA A 161 7.34 -7.69 18.92
N ARG A 162 8.03 -7.67 20.07
CA ARG A 162 8.98 -6.60 20.46
C ARG A 162 10.11 -6.37 19.45
N SER A 163 10.37 -7.35 18.57
CA SER A 163 11.34 -7.22 17.47
C SER A 163 10.91 -6.21 16.41
N PHE A 164 9.67 -5.71 16.48
CA PHE A 164 9.11 -4.73 15.55
C PHE A 164 8.69 -3.41 16.21
N TRP A 165 8.55 -3.34 17.54
CA TRP A 165 7.89 -2.22 18.23
C TRP A 165 8.81 -1.10 18.75
N GLY A 166 10.12 -1.16 18.46
CA GLY A 166 11.04 -0.06 18.74
C GLY A 166 11.22 0.86 17.52
N VAL A 167 11.65 2.10 17.74
CA VAL A 167 11.82 3.11 16.69
C VAL A 167 12.64 2.61 15.50
N ASN A 168 13.79 1.99 15.78
CA ASN A 168 14.68 1.48 14.73
C ASN A 168 14.14 0.18 14.10
N GLN A 169 13.51 -0.66 14.91
CA GLN A 169 12.90 -1.92 14.48
C GLN A 169 11.75 -1.67 13.50
N ASP A 170 10.87 -0.73 13.83
CA ASP A 170 9.76 -0.28 13.00
C ASP A 170 10.27 0.32 11.69
N ALA A 171 11.24 1.24 11.74
CA ALA A 171 11.84 1.82 10.54
C ALA A 171 12.52 0.77 9.65
N ALA A 172 13.22 -0.22 10.24
CA ALA A 172 13.83 -1.31 9.49
C ALA A 172 12.77 -2.19 8.79
N ALA A 173 11.70 -2.56 9.50
CA ALA A 173 10.62 -3.36 8.96
C ALA A 173 9.88 -2.64 7.83
N MET A 174 9.56 -1.36 8.03
CA MET A 174 8.87 -0.53 7.02
C MET A 174 9.76 -0.21 5.83
N GLY A 175 11.07 0.01 6.03
CA GLY A 175 12.03 0.15 4.94
C GLY A 175 12.16 -1.12 4.10
N ALA A 176 12.19 -2.30 4.75
CA ALA A 176 12.17 -3.58 4.06
C ALA A 176 10.87 -3.79 3.27
N PHE A 177 9.72 -3.47 3.86
CA PHE A 177 8.42 -3.51 3.18
C PHE A 177 8.43 -2.64 1.91
N ILE A 178 8.86 -1.38 2.00
CA ILE A 178 8.90 -0.45 0.85
C ILE A 178 9.77 -1.01 -0.26
N ARG A 179 10.99 -1.46 0.04
CA ARG A 179 11.93 -2.03 -0.94
C ARG A 179 11.34 -3.26 -1.64
N LEU A 180 10.74 -4.17 -0.87
CA LEU A 180 10.11 -5.38 -1.40
C LEU A 180 8.88 -5.05 -2.26
N TYR A 181 8.01 -4.15 -1.79
CA TYR A 181 6.82 -3.71 -2.52
C TYR A 181 7.21 -3.12 -3.88
N LEU A 182 8.19 -2.20 -3.91
CA LEU A 182 8.64 -1.57 -5.15
C LEU A 182 9.21 -2.59 -6.14
N ALA A 183 9.98 -3.56 -5.66
CA ALA A 183 10.52 -4.62 -6.51
C ALA A 183 9.40 -5.50 -7.11
N GLN A 184 8.46 -5.93 -6.28
CA GLN A 184 7.37 -6.81 -6.70
C GLN A 184 6.36 -6.11 -7.63
N ALA A 185 6.11 -4.83 -7.40
CA ALA A 185 5.23 -4.01 -8.23
C ALA A 185 5.90 -3.48 -9.51
N GLY A 186 7.21 -3.71 -9.71
CA GLY A 186 7.94 -3.17 -10.85
C GLY A 186 8.10 -1.64 -10.81
N ARG A 187 8.22 -1.07 -9.62
CA ARG A 187 8.19 0.39 -9.35
C ARG A 187 9.50 0.95 -8.80
N THR A 188 10.61 0.23 -8.98
CA THR A 188 11.93 0.65 -8.48
C THR A 188 12.43 1.98 -9.07
N ALA A 189 11.92 2.39 -10.25
CA ALA A 189 12.24 3.67 -10.88
C ALA A 189 11.32 4.83 -10.45
N SER A 190 10.26 4.55 -9.68
CA SER A 190 9.30 5.57 -9.26
C SER A 190 9.86 6.45 -8.14
N PRO A 191 9.66 7.78 -8.18
CA PRO A 191 9.90 8.64 -7.02
C PRO A 191 9.07 8.18 -5.83
N VAL A 192 9.72 7.95 -4.69
CA VAL A 192 9.08 7.49 -3.46
C VAL A 192 8.79 8.68 -2.55
N PHE A 193 7.54 8.80 -2.13
CA PHE A 193 7.11 9.75 -1.12
C PHE A 193 6.62 9.01 0.13
N LEU A 194 6.78 9.67 1.27
CA LEU A 194 6.33 9.17 2.56
C LEU A 194 5.37 10.18 3.15
N ALA A 195 4.19 9.72 3.53
CA ALA A 195 3.17 10.53 4.17
C ALA A 195 2.78 9.90 5.51
N GLY A 196 2.58 10.72 6.52
CA GLY A 196 2.02 10.22 7.77
C GLY A 196 1.45 11.29 8.66
N GLU A 197 0.58 10.86 9.55
CA GLU A 197 -0.14 11.69 10.52
C GLU A 197 0.24 11.27 11.95
N SER A 198 0.36 12.23 12.85
CA SER A 198 0.82 12.00 14.24
C SER A 198 2.14 11.20 14.26
N TYR A 199 2.24 10.07 14.96
CA TYR A 199 3.44 9.22 14.97
C TYR A 199 3.83 8.69 13.58
N GLY A 200 2.88 8.58 12.65
CA GLY A 200 3.17 8.28 11.26
C GLY A 200 4.06 9.34 10.59
N GLY A 201 3.96 10.59 11.00
CA GLY A 201 4.85 11.67 10.56
C GLY A 201 6.28 11.49 11.07
N PHE A 202 6.44 11.09 12.34
CA PHE A 202 7.74 10.72 12.89
C PHE A 202 8.36 9.54 12.15
N ARG A 203 7.56 8.50 11.88
CA ARG A 203 7.96 7.34 11.07
C ARG A 203 8.42 7.75 9.67
N ALA A 204 7.65 8.60 8.99
CA ALA A 204 7.99 9.08 7.64
C ALA A 204 9.34 9.81 7.61
N ALA A 205 9.60 10.68 8.58
CA ALA A 205 10.88 11.40 8.68
C ALA A 205 12.06 10.45 8.90
N LEU A 206 11.93 9.46 9.78
CA LEU A 206 12.97 8.47 10.02
C LEU A 206 13.22 7.58 8.80
N LEU A 207 12.14 7.11 8.16
CA LEU A 207 12.22 6.30 6.94
C LEU A 207 12.90 7.04 5.79
N ALA A 208 12.68 8.34 5.63
CA ALA A 208 13.34 9.13 4.61
C ALA A 208 14.87 9.02 4.72
N LYS A 209 15.41 9.00 5.93
CA LYS A 209 16.83 8.73 6.18
C LYS A 209 17.18 7.26 5.93
N THR A 210 16.43 6.32 6.52
CA THR A 210 16.71 4.89 6.40
C THR A 210 16.70 4.37 4.96
N LEU A 211 15.90 4.97 4.07
CA LEU A 211 15.83 4.56 2.66
C LEU A 211 17.00 5.08 1.82
N GLN A 212 17.70 6.12 2.27
CA GLN A 212 18.90 6.66 1.61
C GLN A 212 20.18 5.91 2.00
N ASP A 213 20.17 5.25 3.16
CA ASP A 213 21.24 4.40 3.69
C ASP A 213 21.19 2.97 3.08
#